data_AF-A0A838JU48-F1
#
_entry.id   AF-A0A838JU48-F1
#
_cell.length_a   1.000
_cell.length_b   1.000
_cell.length_c   1.000
_cell.angle_alpha   90.00
_cell.angle_beta   90.00
_cell.angle_gamma   90.00
#
_symmetry.space_group_name_H-M   'P 1'
#
loop_
_entity.id
_entity.type
_entity.pdbx_description
1 polymer ?
#
loop_
_entity_poly.entity_id
_entity_poly.type
_entity_poly.pdbx_seq_one_letter_code
_entity_poly.pdbx_strand_id
1 'polypeptide(L)' 'PLLGRAASGGVVGAALFVAEGRRAVAGAALGSSAAVAAAFAGERLRALLSEKGGLPDPVVALAEDAVVLLVGYRSLGDVH' A
#
# COMPACT_ATOMS: atom_id res chain seq x y z
N PRO A 1 0.31 11.93 11.28
CA PRO A 1 -0.94 12.55 10.74
C PRO A 1 -1.35 11.83 9.44
N LEU A 2 -2.65 11.56 9.23
CA LEU A 2 -3.15 10.86 8.03
C LEU A 2 -2.89 11.65 6.74
N LEU A 3 -2.96 12.98 6.79
CA LEU A 3 -2.72 13.85 5.64
C LEU A 3 -1.29 13.70 5.08
N GLY A 4 -0.29 13.61 5.96
CA GLY A 4 1.11 13.37 5.56
C GLY A 4 1.33 11.98 4.97
N ARG A 5 0.58 10.97 5.41
CA ARG A 5 0.60 9.61 4.84
C ARG A 5 -0.07 9.56 3.47
N ALA A 6 -1.23 10.21 3.33
CA ALA A 6 -1.90 10.34 2.04
C ALA A 6 -1.02 11.08 1.03
N ALA A 7 -0.42 12.22 1.42
CA ALA A 7 0.47 12.99 0.56
C ALA A 7 1.71 12.20 0.14
N SER A 8 2.38 11.53 1.08
CA SER A 8 3.55 10.67 0.76
C SER A 8 3.17 9.49 -0.12
N GLY A 9 2.06 8.80 0.17
CA GLY A 9 1.52 7.75 -0.68
C GLY A 9 1.22 8.25 -2.09
N GLY A 10 0.61 9.43 -2.21
CA GLY A 10 0.33 10.05 -3.50
C GLY A 10 1.58 10.42 -4.29
N VAL A 11 2.59 11.00 -3.64
CA VAL A 11 3.87 11.30 -4.31
C VAL A 11 4.54 10.01 -4.82
N VAL A 12 4.57 8.96 -4.00
CA VAL A 12 5.14 7.66 -4.39
C VAL A 12 4.36 7.02 -5.53
N GLY A 13 3.02 6.99 -5.44
CA GLY A 13 2.17 6.43 -6.49
C GLY A 13 2.26 7.21 -7.80
N ALA A 14 2.34 8.54 -7.74
CA ALA A 14 2.55 9.38 -8.92
C ALA A 14 3.90 9.10 -9.59
N ALA A 15 4.96 8.95 -8.80
CA ALA A 15 6.29 8.65 -9.30
C ALA A 15 6.33 7.28 -10.01
N LEU A 16 5.68 6.25 -9.44
CA LEU A 16 5.53 4.93 -10.06
C LEU A 16 4.81 5.00 -11.41
N PHE A 17 3.69 5.72 -11.47
CA PHE A 17 2.94 5.85 -12.72
C PHE A 17 3.69 6.65 -13.78
N VAL A 18 4.42 7.69 -13.39
CA VAL A 18 5.27 8.44 -14.33
C VAL A 18 6.40 7.57 -14.87
N ALA A 19 7.01 6.74 -14.02
CA ALA A 19 8.07 5.81 -14.43
C ALA A 19 7.57 4.78 -15.48
N GLU A 20 6.28 4.46 -15.48
CA GLU A 20 5.63 3.59 -16.45
C GLU A 20 5.07 4.34 -17.68
N GLY A 21 5.34 5.64 -17.83
CA GLY A 21 4.78 6.47 -18.91
C GLY A 21 3.28 6.74 -18.76
N ARG A 22 2.71 6.51 -17.58
CA ARG A 22 1.28 6.68 -17.24
C ARG A 22 1.04 8.02 -16.54
N ARG A 23 -0.24 8.37 -16.39
CA ARG A 23 -0.66 9.65 -15.82
C ARG A 23 -0.34 9.74 -14.33
N ALA A 24 0.48 10.72 -13.95
CA ALA A 24 0.87 11.01 -12.57
C ALA A 24 -0.33 11.16 -11.61
N VAL A 25 -1.41 11.78 -12.06
CA VAL A 25 -2.63 12.01 -11.25
C VAL A 25 -3.29 10.70 -10.85
N ALA A 26 -3.31 9.71 -11.74
CA ALA A 26 -3.87 8.39 -11.44
C ALA A 26 -3.02 7.66 -10.38
N GLY A 27 -1.69 7.74 -10.52
CA GLY A 27 -0.75 7.24 -9.53
C GLY A 27 -0.88 7.94 -8.18
N ALA A 28 -1.03 9.27 -8.17
CA ALA A 28 -1.24 10.05 -6.96
C ALA A 28 -2.52 9.65 -6.22
N ALA A 29 -3.62 9.48 -6.95
CA ALA A 29 -4.90 9.08 -6.36
C ALA A 29 -4.82 7.67 -5.74
N LEU A 30 -4.23 6.71 -6.46
CA LEU A 30 -4.06 5.34 -5.99
C LEU A 30 -3.08 5.22 -4.83
N GLY A 31 -1.96 5.94 -4.88
CA GLY A 31 -0.98 5.93 -3.82
C GLY A 31 -1.49 6.61 -2.54
N SER A 32 -2.26 7.69 -2.68
CA SER A 32 -2.88 8.37 -1.53
C SER A 32 -3.93 7.49 -0.86
N SER A 33 -4.80 6.83 -1.65
CA SER A 33 -5.84 5.94 -1.13
C SER A 33 -5.24 4.69 -0.47
N ALA A 34 -4.19 4.10 -1.07
CA ALA A 34 -3.47 2.97 -0.48
C ALA A 34 -2.80 3.34 0.85
N ALA A 35 -2.17 4.51 0.95
CA ALA A 35 -1.54 4.96 2.19
C ALA A 35 -2.55 5.24 3.31
N VAL A 36 -3.74 5.75 2.97
CA VAL A 36 -4.84 5.91 3.94
C VAL A 36 -5.36 4.55 4.38
N ALA A 37 -5.63 3.63 3.44
CA ALA A 37 -6.09 2.28 3.75
C ALA A 37 -5.10 1.53 4.66
N ALA A 38 -3.80 1.60 4.35
CA ALA A 38 -2.74 1.01 5.17
C ALA A 38 -2.64 1.64 6.57
N ALA A 39 -2.90 2.95 6.69
CA ALA A 39 -2.92 3.62 7.99
C ALA A 39 -4.09 3.13 8.86
N PHE A 40 -5.29 3.00 8.29
CA PHE A 40 -6.45 2.45 9.00
C PHE A 40 -6.27 0.97 9.35
N ALA A 41 -5.75 0.17 8.41
CA ALA A 41 -5.46 -1.24 8.66
C ALA A 41 -4.41 -1.40 9.77
N GLY A 42 -3.34 -0.59 9.75
CA GLY A 42 -2.30 -0.59 10.78
C GLY A 42 -2.81 -0.13 12.15
N GLU A 43 -3.70 0.85 12.21
CA GLU A 43 -4.30 1.31 13.47
C GLU A 43 -5.24 0.26 14.07
N ARG A 44 -6.10 -0.34 13.23
CA ARG A 44 -6.98 -1.45 13.65
C ARG A 44 -6.18 -2.67 14.07
N LEU A 45 -5.09 -2.97 13.37
CA LEU A 45 -4.14 -4.01 13.76
C LEU A 45 -3.54 -3.72 15.13
N ARG A 46 -3.06 -2.50 15.35
CA ARG A 46 -2.44 -2.11 16.63
C ARG A 46 -3.43 -2.16 17.79
N ALA A 47 -4.69 -1.80 17.55
CA ALA A 47 -5.76 -1.94 18.53
C ALA A 47 -6.02 -3.42 18.87
N LEU A 48 -6.13 -4.29 17.85
CA LEU A 48 -6.34 -5.72 18.04
C LEU A 48 -5.13 -6.42 18.73
N LEU A 49 -3.91 -5.98 18.44
CA LEU A 49 -2.68 -6.48 19.07
C LEU A 49 -2.59 -6.08 20.54
N SER A 50 -2.93 -4.83 20.86
CA SER A 50 -2.97 -4.34 22.25
C SER A 50 -4.05 -5.04 23.08
N GLU A 51 -5.14 -5.49 22.46
CA GLU A 51 -6.23 -6.19 23.16
C GLU A 51 -6.02 -7.71 23.29
N LYS A 52 -5.25 -8.37 22.42
CA LYS A 52 -5.27 -9.86 22.33
C LYS A 52 -3.94 -10.63 22.40
N GLY A 53 -2.77 -10.01 22.46
CA GLY A 53 -1.53 -10.73 22.85
C GLY A 53 -1.14 -11.98 22.03
N GLY A 54 -1.47 -12.04 20.73
CA GLY A 54 -1.09 -13.15 19.84
C GLY A 54 -1.60 -12.89 18.42
N LEU A 55 -0.71 -12.93 17.44
CA LEU A 55 -0.96 -12.51 16.04
C LEU A 55 -2.05 -13.35 15.34
N PRO A 56 -3.02 -12.73 14.65
CA PRO A 56 -3.91 -13.43 13.73
C PRO A 56 -3.33 -13.45 12.30
N ASP A 57 -3.25 -14.65 11.71
CA ASP A 57 -2.84 -14.97 10.33
C ASP A 57 -3.27 -14.01 9.20
N PRO A 58 -4.49 -13.40 9.20
CA PRO A 58 -4.94 -12.59 8.08
C PRO A 58 -4.10 -11.34 7.82
N VAL A 59 -3.36 -10.86 8.82
CA VAL A 59 -2.50 -9.67 8.72
C VAL A 59 -1.19 -10.00 8.03
N VAL A 60 -0.64 -11.17 8.34
CA VAL A 60 0.50 -11.75 7.63
C VAL A 60 0.06 -12.01 6.19
N ALA A 61 -1.13 -12.58 5.99
CA ALA A 61 -1.69 -12.82 4.66
C ALA A 61 -1.94 -11.53 3.85
N LEU A 62 -2.36 -10.43 4.47
CA LEU A 62 -2.58 -9.16 3.76
C LEU A 62 -1.27 -8.44 3.40
N ALA A 63 -0.25 -8.57 4.25
CA ALA A 63 1.10 -8.12 3.95
C ALA A 63 1.74 -8.99 2.86
N GLU A 64 1.48 -10.29 2.90
CA GLU A 64 1.93 -11.26 1.91
C GLU A 64 1.24 -11.03 0.55
N ASP A 65 -0.07 -10.79 0.51
CA ASP A 65 -0.80 -10.42 -0.70
C ASP A 65 -0.31 -9.09 -1.29
N ALA A 66 0.03 -8.10 -0.45
CA ALA A 66 0.63 -6.85 -0.92
C ALA A 66 2.03 -7.08 -1.54
N VAL A 67 2.82 -8.00 -0.97
CA VAL A 67 4.12 -8.41 -1.51
C VAL A 67 3.95 -9.19 -2.81
N VAL A 68 2.99 -10.13 -2.88
CA VAL A 68 2.68 -10.93 -4.06
C VAL A 68 2.17 -10.04 -5.20
N LEU A 69 1.28 -9.08 -4.92
CA LEU A 69 0.80 -8.13 -5.91
C LEU A 69 1.93 -7.23 -6.42
N LEU A 70 2.83 -6.78 -5.54
CA LEU A 70 3.98 -5.96 -5.92
C LEU A 70 4.99 -6.75 -6.77
N VAL A 71 5.29 -7.98 -6.37
CA VAL A 71 6.23 -8.87 -7.08
C VAL A 71 5.64 -9.31 -8.42
N GLY A 72 4.38 -9.73 -8.44
CA GLY A 72 3.68 -10.12 -9.67
C GLY A 72 3.54 -8.97 -10.66
N TYR A 73 3.28 -7.76 -10.18
CA TYR A 73 3.28 -6.56 -11.02
C TYR A 73 4.65 -6.27 -11.62
N ARG A 74 5.72 -6.50 -10.86
CA ARG A 74 7.10 -6.30 -11.30
C ARG A 74 7.54 -7.36 -12.31
N SER A 75 7.14 -8.62 -12.12
CA SER A 75 7.42 -9.71 -13.06
C SER A 75 6.64 -9.61 -14.37
N LEU A 76 5.47 -8.98 -14.37
CA LEU A 76 4.74 -8.67 -15.60
C LEU A 76 5.38 -7.53 -16.42
N GLY A 77 6.15 -6.65 -15.77
CA GLY A 77 6.89 -5.57 -16.42
C GLY A 77 8.20 -5.99 -17.09
N ASP A 78 8.75 -7.17 -16.78
CA ASP A 78 9.96 -7.71 -17.41
C ASP A 78 9.66 -8.59 -18.65
N VAL A 79 8.38 -8.75 -19.03
CA VAL A 79 7.95 -9.67 -20.11
C VAL A 79 7.48 -8.94 -21.38
N HIS A 80 7.54 -7.61 -21.48
CA HIS A 80 7.33 -6.85 -22.73
C HIS A 80 8.02 -5.48 -22.69
#